data_AF-A0A812WVW8-F1
#
_entry.id   AF-A0A812WVW8-F1
#
_cell.length_a   1.000
_cell.length_b   1.000
_cell.length_c   1.000
_cell.angle_alpha   90.00
_cell.angle_beta   90.00
_cell.angle_gamma   90.00
#
_symmetry.space_group_name_H-M   'P 1'
#
loop_
_entity.id
_entity.type
_entity.pdbx_description
1 polymer ?
#
loop_
_entity_poly.entity_id
_entity_poly.type
_entity_poly.pdbx_seq_one_letter_code
_entity_poly.pdbx_strand_id
1 'polypeptide(L)'
;MVTKPIRALFSKLGAEKDGIITYSMFQEGVNSQAVVEYFETLGLDVWDAWSFFKLLDLDSGGAVEIEEFFKGCLRLRGQARGVDVGKLLHDQSWLIKTQGHFHTYMETKMQQLHDMLSMVTGIRMDDPADAGWARGITPFKDNSFSSAPEERGQQS
;
A
#
# COMPACT_ATOMS: atom_id res chain seq x y z
N MET A 1 13.49 -16.88 24.71
CA MET A 1 14.38 -17.89 24.10
C MET A 1 14.03 -18.15 22.62
N VAL A 2 13.95 -17.11 21.77
CA VAL A 2 13.48 -17.25 20.35
C VAL A 2 14.59 -16.95 19.32
N THR A 3 15.81 -16.61 19.76
CA THR A 3 16.88 -16.09 18.87
C THR A 3 17.76 -17.15 18.20
N LYS A 4 17.84 -18.38 18.74
CA LYS A 4 18.61 -19.48 18.12
C LYS A 4 18.02 -20.01 16.80
N PRO A 5 16.70 -20.19 16.64
CA PRO A 5 16.15 -20.74 15.39
C PRO A 5 16.26 -19.79 14.20
N ILE A 6 16.25 -18.46 14.42
CA ILE A 6 16.26 -17.52 13.29
C ILE A 6 17.60 -17.46 12.55
N ARG A 7 18.72 -17.58 13.27
CA ARG A 7 20.06 -17.63 12.66
C ARG A 7 20.23 -18.89 11.82
N ALA A 8 19.73 -20.02 12.32
CA ALA A 8 19.74 -21.27 11.57
C ALA A 8 18.89 -21.17 10.29
N LEU A 9 17.76 -20.45 10.35
CA LEU A 9 16.94 -20.17 9.17
C LEU A 9 17.66 -19.29 8.15
N PHE A 10 18.27 -18.21 8.63
CA PHE A 10 19.02 -17.26 7.81
C PHE A 10 20.17 -17.97 7.06
N SER A 11 20.89 -18.86 7.75
CA SER A 11 21.90 -19.71 7.11
C SER A 11 21.30 -20.70 6.10
N LYS A 12 20.14 -21.31 6.40
CA LYS A 12 19.44 -22.23 5.47
C LYS A 12 18.97 -21.55 4.17
N LEU A 13 18.64 -20.27 4.23
CA LEU A 13 18.33 -19.45 3.06
C LEU A 13 19.58 -19.06 2.25
N GLY A 14 20.77 -19.54 2.63
CA GLY A 14 22.01 -19.41 1.86
C GLY A 14 22.91 -18.25 2.26
N ALA A 15 22.59 -17.49 3.32
CA ALA A 15 23.32 -16.28 3.70
C ALA A 15 24.64 -16.52 4.46
N GLU A 16 25.16 -17.76 4.45
CA GLU A 16 26.29 -18.18 5.29
C GLU A 16 27.62 -17.50 4.90
N LYS A 17 27.79 -17.12 3.63
CA LYS A 17 29.01 -16.50 3.11
C LYS A 17 28.97 -14.98 3.10
N ASP A 18 27.85 -14.40 2.72
CA ASP A 18 27.75 -12.97 2.40
C ASP A 18 27.00 -12.18 3.49
N GLY A 19 26.37 -12.85 4.45
CA GLY A 19 25.59 -12.19 5.52
C GLY A 19 24.29 -11.55 5.05
N ILE A 20 23.92 -11.78 3.79
CA ILE A 20 22.74 -11.23 3.12
C ILE A 20 21.93 -12.33 2.42
N ILE A 21 20.62 -12.11 2.30
CA ILE A 21 19.72 -12.93 1.50
C ILE A 21 19.30 -12.11 0.27
N THR A 22 19.65 -12.55 -0.92
CA THR A 22 19.11 -11.96 -2.17
C THR A 22 17.73 -12.54 -2.48
N TYR A 23 16.98 -11.87 -3.35
CA TYR A 23 15.66 -12.38 -3.74
C TYR A 23 15.71 -13.79 -4.35
N SER A 24 16.72 -14.11 -5.19
CA SER A 24 16.85 -15.46 -5.77
C SER A 24 16.99 -16.52 -4.69
N MET A 25 17.87 -16.28 -3.73
CA MET A 25 18.12 -17.18 -2.60
C MET A 25 16.86 -17.36 -1.75
N PHE A 26 16.14 -16.26 -1.50
CA PHE A 26 14.87 -16.31 -0.78
C PHE A 26 13.83 -17.12 -1.55
N GLN A 27 13.63 -16.85 -2.84
CA GLN A 27 12.66 -17.54 -3.69
C GLN A 27 12.92 -19.06 -3.75
N GLU A 28 14.18 -19.47 -3.79
CA GLU A 28 14.58 -20.89 -3.78
C GLU A 28 14.35 -21.56 -2.42
N GLY A 29 14.59 -20.84 -1.31
CA GLY A 29 14.55 -21.42 0.03
C GLY A 29 13.23 -21.26 0.80
N VAL A 30 12.37 -20.29 0.42
CA VAL A 30 11.17 -19.90 1.18
C VAL A 30 10.14 -21.03 1.29
N ASN A 31 10.03 -21.87 0.27
CA ASN A 31 9.11 -23.01 0.24
C ASN A 31 9.69 -24.28 0.86
N SER A 32 10.90 -24.24 1.42
CA SER A 32 11.47 -25.40 2.10
C SER A 32 10.71 -25.66 3.40
N GLN A 33 10.47 -26.94 3.71
CA GLN A 33 9.68 -27.36 4.89
C GLN A 33 10.13 -26.68 6.19
N ALA A 34 11.45 -26.57 6.41
CA ALA A 34 11.98 -25.95 7.61
C ALA A 34 11.75 -24.43 7.68
N VAL A 35 11.67 -23.74 6.54
CA VAL A 35 11.39 -22.30 6.46
C VAL A 35 9.91 -22.03 6.67
N VAL A 36 9.06 -22.83 6.04
CA VAL A 36 7.60 -22.77 6.21
C VAL A 36 7.21 -23.02 7.67
N GLU A 37 7.67 -24.13 8.27
CA GLU A 37 7.38 -24.46 9.68
C GLU A 37 7.81 -23.34 10.62
N TYR A 38 8.94 -22.69 10.34
CA TYR A 38 9.40 -21.58 11.18
C TYR A 38 8.51 -20.35 11.05
N PHE A 39 8.14 -19.94 9.83
CA PHE A 39 7.20 -18.84 9.64
C PHE A 39 5.84 -19.12 10.27
N GLU A 40 5.34 -20.36 10.18
CA GLU A 40 4.13 -20.79 10.88
C GLU A 40 4.27 -20.64 12.42
N THR A 41 5.41 -21.00 13.01
CA THR A 41 5.64 -20.78 14.46
C THR A 41 5.66 -19.30 14.86
N LEU A 42 5.94 -18.41 13.90
CA LEU A 42 5.84 -16.96 14.08
C LEU A 42 4.44 -16.42 13.75
N GLY A 43 3.50 -17.25 13.29
CA GLY A 43 2.17 -16.83 12.83
C GLY A 43 2.21 -16.08 11.51
N LEU A 44 3.22 -16.34 10.69
CA LEU A 44 3.46 -15.72 9.39
C LEU A 44 3.06 -16.70 8.28
N ASP A 45 2.18 -16.25 7.39
CA ASP A 45 1.80 -16.98 6.19
C ASP A 45 2.41 -16.29 4.96
N VAL A 46 3.24 -17.02 4.21
CA VAL A 46 4.00 -16.50 3.06
C VAL A 46 3.32 -16.96 1.77
N TRP A 47 2.36 -16.18 1.30
CA TRP A 47 1.58 -16.47 0.09
C TRP A 47 2.24 -15.96 -1.20
N ASP A 48 3.06 -14.90 -1.10
CA ASP A 48 3.85 -14.35 -2.20
C ASP A 48 5.27 -14.04 -1.74
N ALA A 49 6.24 -14.75 -2.32
CA ALA A 49 7.65 -14.63 -1.96
C ALA A 49 8.21 -13.23 -2.24
N TRP A 50 7.78 -12.60 -3.33
CA TRP A 50 8.25 -11.27 -3.73
C TRP A 50 7.79 -10.19 -2.74
N SER A 51 6.48 -10.13 -2.48
CA SER A 51 5.92 -9.18 -1.54
C SER A 51 6.50 -9.39 -0.14
N PHE A 52 6.66 -10.63 0.30
CA PHE A 52 7.25 -10.93 1.60
C PHE A 52 8.71 -10.50 1.68
N PHE A 53 9.51 -10.77 0.66
CA PHE A 53 10.90 -10.29 0.58
C PHE A 53 10.97 -8.76 0.68
N LYS A 54 10.09 -8.04 -0.01
CA LYS A 54 10.00 -6.58 0.08
C LYS A 54 9.55 -6.05 1.44
N LEU A 55 8.81 -6.85 2.21
CA LEU A 55 8.48 -6.51 3.59
C LEU A 55 9.65 -6.76 4.56
N LEU A 56 10.64 -7.55 4.17
CA LEU A 56 11.86 -7.82 4.94
C LEU A 56 12.99 -6.84 4.60
N ASP A 57 13.10 -6.41 3.34
CA ASP A 57 14.04 -5.41 2.79
C ASP A 57 13.68 -4.01 3.30
N LEU A 58 14.19 -3.63 4.49
CA LEU A 58 13.76 -2.41 5.19
C LEU A 58 14.40 -1.15 4.60
N ASP A 59 15.62 -1.26 4.09
CA ASP A 59 16.36 -0.16 3.46
C ASP A 59 16.11 -0.05 1.94
N SER A 60 15.39 -1.02 1.35
CA SER A 60 15.14 -1.12 -0.10
C SER A 60 16.43 -1.32 -0.93
N GLY A 61 17.49 -1.85 -0.32
CA GLY A 61 18.76 -2.18 -0.96
C GLY A 61 18.69 -3.39 -1.90
N GLY A 62 17.58 -4.16 -1.85
CA GLY A 62 17.38 -5.33 -2.71
C GLY A 62 18.07 -6.61 -2.21
N ALA A 63 18.63 -6.55 -1.01
CA ALA A 63 19.16 -7.68 -0.26
C ALA A 63 18.73 -7.52 1.20
N VAL A 64 18.49 -8.64 1.89
CA VAL A 64 18.04 -8.62 3.29
C VAL A 64 19.18 -9.03 4.19
N GLU A 65 19.62 -8.13 5.05
CA GLU A 65 20.59 -8.44 6.09
C GLU A 65 19.96 -9.22 7.26
N ILE A 66 20.78 -9.89 8.07
CA ILE A 66 20.30 -10.65 9.23
C ILE A 66 19.46 -9.80 10.20
N GLU A 67 19.85 -8.56 10.41
CA GLU A 67 19.17 -7.64 11.32
C GLU A 67 17.81 -7.22 10.77
N GLU A 68 17.74 -6.98 9.46
CA GLU A 68 16.50 -6.68 8.75
C GLU A 68 15.57 -7.90 8.70
N PHE A 69 16.11 -9.08 8.42
CA PHE A 69 15.36 -10.34 8.47
C PHE A 69 14.71 -10.54 9.84
N PHE A 70 15.49 -10.36 10.90
CA PHE A 70 14.99 -10.49 12.27
C PHE A 70 13.93 -9.45 12.62
N LYS A 71 14.21 -8.17 12.35
CA LYS A 71 13.27 -7.06 12.60
C LYS A 71 11.99 -7.20 11.77
N GLY A 72 12.12 -7.57 10.50
CA GLY A 72 11.04 -7.81 9.57
C GLY A 72 10.13 -8.94 10.06
N CYS A 73 10.69 -10.10 10.40
CA CYS A 73 9.93 -11.21 10.95
C CYS A 73 9.21 -10.85 12.26
N LEU A 74 9.87 -10.12 13.17
CA LEU A 74 9.25 -9.67 14.42
C LEU A 74 8.13 -8.65 14.20
N ARG A 75 8.32 -7.74 13.24
CA ARG A 75 7.31 -6.74 12.85
C ARG A 75 6.08 -7.41 12.26
N LEU A 76 6.29 -8.34 11.33
CA LEU A 76 5.22 -9.05 10.63
C LEU A 76 4.48 -10.04 11.55
N ARG A 77 5.17 -10.59 12.57
CA ARG A 77 4.56 -11.46 13.59
C ARG A 77 3.48 -10.74 14.40
N GLY A 78 3.56 -9.41 14.48
CA GLY A 78 2.44 -8.62 14.96
C GLY A 78 1.37 -8.60 13.88
N GLN A 79 0.19 -9.20 14.14
CA GLN A 79 -1.03 -8.81 13.45
C GLN A 79 -0.99 -7.28 13.33
N ALA A 80 -1.13 -6.73 12.13
CA ALA A 80 -1.40 -5.30 11.98
C ALA A 80 -2.52 -5.02 12.98
N ARG A 81 -2.21 -4.28 14.05
CA ARG A 81 -3.17 -4.12 15.13
C ARG A 81 -4.37 -3.43 14.48
N GLY A 82 -5.61 -3.69 14.90
CA GLY A 82 -6.76 -2.98 14.34
C GLY A 82 -6.55 -1.44 14.30
N VAL A 83 -5.69 -0.93 15.19
CA VAL A 83 -5.15 0.44 15.21
C VAL A 83 -4.32 0.82 13.98
N ASP A 84 -3.41 -0.03 13.49
CA ASP A 84 -2.58 0.24 12.31
C ASP A 84 -3.45 0.33 11.04
N VAL A 85 -4.41 -0.59 10.92
CA VAL A 85 -5.42 -0.56 9.83
C VAL A 85 -6.33 0.67 9.97
N GLY A 86 -6.77 0.97 11.19
CA GLY A 86 -7.56 2.17 11.48
C GLY A 86 -6.81 3.46 11.14
N LYS A 87 -5.51 3.53 11.42
CA LYS A 87 -4.65 4.66 11.05
C LYS A 87 -4.51 4.76 9.53
N LEU A 88 -4.28 3.65 8.83
CA LEU A 88 -4.21 3.65 7.36
C LEU A 88 -5.51 4.15 6.72
N LEU A 89 -6.67 3.69 7.21
CA LEU A 89 -7.98 4.15 6.74
C LEU A 89 -8.21 5.64 7.04
N HIS A 90 -7.75 6.11 8.21
CA HIS A 90 -7.80 7.52 8.57
C HIS A 90 -6.93 8.38 7.66
N ASP A 91 -5.67 7.99 7.48
CA ASP A 91 -4.70 8.69 6.63
C ASP A 91 -5.19 8.71 5.17
N GLN A 92 -5.72 7.61 4.65
CA GLN A 92 -6.35 7.55 3.33
C GLN A 92 -7.53 8.51 3.22
N SER A 93 -8.44 8.50 4.19
CA SER A 93 -9.60 9.40 4.21
C SER A 93 -9.19 10.87 4.27
N TRP A 94 -8.13 11.18 5.02
CA TRP A 94 -7.55 12.52 5.10
C TRP A 94 -6.91 12.95 3.77
N LEU A 95 -6.14 12.06 3.13
CA LEU A 95 -5.54 12.30 1.83
C LEU A 95 -6.60 12.58 0.76
N ILE A 96 -7.67 11.78 0.70
CA ILE A 96 -8.78 11.96 -0.24
C ILE A 96 -9.43 13.35 -0.04
N LYS A 97 -9.72 13.73 1.21
CA LYS A 97 -10.29 15.05 1.52
C LYS A 97 -9.36 16.19 1.09
N THR A 98 -8.08 16.06 1.41
CA THR A 98 -7.07 17.07 1.06
C THR A 98 -6.88 17.18 -0.46
N GLN A 99 -6.94 16.05 -1.17
CA GLN A 99 -6.86 16.01 -2.64
C GLN A 99 -8.03 16.75 -3.29
N GLY A 100 -9.23 16.68 -2.72
CA GLY A 100 -10.39 17.44 -3.20
C GLY A 100 -10.14 18.95 -3.24
N HIS A 101 -9.55 19.51 -2.17
CA HIS A 101 -9.20 20.94 -2.12
C HIS A 101 -8.16 21.33 -3.18
N PHE A 102 -7.14 20.49 -3.37
CA PHE A 102 -6.14 20.73 -4.40
C PHE A 102 -6.75 20.67 -5.81
N HIS A 103 -7.66 19.71 -6.05
CA HIS A 103 -8.34 19.56 -7.33
C HIS A 103 -9.19 20.78 -7.67
N THR A 104 -10.05 21.26 -6.76
CA THR A 104 -10.87 22.47 -6.98
C THR A 104 -10.01 23.72 -7.23
N TYR A 105 -8.91 23.86 -6.49
CA TYR A 105 -7.96 24.95 -6.73
C TYR A 105 -7.35 24.88 -8.13
N MET A 106 -6.89 23.68 -8.53
CA MET A 106 -6.30 23.44 -9.85
C MET A 106 -7.31 23.67 -10.98
N GLU A 107 -8.54 23.18 -10.87
CA GLU A 107 -9.62 23.42 -11.85
C GLU A 107 -9.86 24.92 -12.03
N THR A 108 -9.96 25.66 -10.92
CA THR A 108 -10.16 27.12 -10.96
C THR A 108 -9.01 27.83 -11.66
N LYS A 109 -7.76 27.45 -11.35
CA LYS A 109 -6.57 28.05 -11.98
C LYS A 109 -6.44 27.68 -13.45
N MET A 110 -6.79 26.44 -13.80
CA MET A 110 -6.76 25.98 -15.18
C MET A 110 -7.83 26.68 -16.03
N GLN A 111 -9.04 26.90 -15.49
CA GLN A 111 -10.06 27.69 -16.15
C GLN A 111 -9.61 29.15 -16.36
N GLN A 112 -9.02 29.77 -15.33
CA GLN A 112 -8.48 31.13 -15.46
C GLN A 112 -7.41 31.23 -16.57
N LEU A 113 -6.50 30.27 -16.64
CA LEU A 113 -5.49 30.21 -17.71
C LEU A 113 -6.12 29.99 -19.08
N HIS A 114 -7.11 29.10 -19.18
CA HIS A 114 -7.85 28.84 -20.41
C HIS A 114 -8.55 30.10 -20.92
N ASP A 115 -9.25 30.82 -20.04
CA ASP A 115 -9.96 32.06 -20.39
C ASP A 115 -8.98 33.11 -20.92
N MET A 116 -7.86 33.33 -20.23
CA MET A 116 -6.81 34.27 -20.67
C MET A 116 -6.22 33.88 -22.03
N LEU A 117 -5.92 32.60 -22.23
CA LEU A 117 -5.33 32.11 -23.48
C LEU A 117 -6.31 32.22 -24.66
N SER A 118 -7.59 31.92 -24.43
CA SER A 118 -8.65 32.07 -25.44
C SER A 118 -8.80 33.55 -25.87
N MET A 119 -8.67 34.48 -24.92
CA MET A 119 -8.77 35.91 -25.17
C MET A 119 -7.59 36.43 -26.00
N VAL A 120 -6.38 35.93 -25.74
CA VAL A 120 -5.15 36.39 -26.44
C VAL A 120 -5.01 35.75 -27.83
N THR A 121 -5.41 34.48 -27.98
CA THR A 121 -5.17 33.71 -29.23
C THR A 121 -6.35 33.71 -30.19
N GLY A 122 -7.58 34.00 -29.72
CA GLY A 122 -8.80 33.92 -30.52
C GLY A 122 -9.21 32.49 -30.92
N ILE A 123 -8.46 31.48 -30.46
CA ILE A 123 -8.76 30.06 -30.68
C ILE A 123 -9.59 29.58 -29.48
N ARG A 124 -10.83 29.14 -29.73
CA ARG A 124 -11.65 28.47 -28.71
C ARG A 124 -11.08 27.06 -28.52
N MET A 125 -10.50 26.79 -27.36
CA MET A 125 -10.10 25.44 -26.97
C MET A 125 -11.36 24.69 -26.50
N ASP A 126 -11.61 23.50 -27.04
CA ASP A 126 -12.79 22.71 -26.68
C ASP A 126 -12.73 22.24 -25.21
N ASP A 127 -13.90 22.16 -24.57
CA ASP A 127 -14.01 21.69 -23.19
C ASP A 127 -13.63 20.21 -23.12
N PRO A 128 -12.72 19.78 -22.22
CA PRO A 128 -12.41 18.36 -22.05
C PRO A 128 -13.65 17.50 -21.71
N ALA A 129 -14.75 18.07 -21.20
CA ALA A 129 -16.03 17.39 -21.04
C ALA A 129 -16.65 16.92 -22.38
N ASP A 130 -16.31 17.57 -23.49
CA ASP A 130 -16.72 17.17 -24.84
C ASP A 130 -15.85 16.03 -25.40
N ALA A 131 -14.69 15.78 -24.77
CA ALA A 131 -13.81 14.69 -25.14
C ALA A 131 -14.36 13.35 -24.63
N GLY A 132 -14.51 12.37 -25.51
CA GLY A 132 -15.20 11.10 -25.21
C GLY A 132 -14.62 10.27 -24.05
N TRP A 133 -13.37 10.53 -23.62
CA TRP A 133 -12.73 9.89 -22.46
C TRP A 133 -13.20 10.45 -21.11
N ALA A 134 -13.74 11.67 -21.08
CA ALA A 134 -14.23 12.32 -19.86
C ALA A 134 -15.59 11.76 -19.38
N ARG A 135 -16.31 11.01 -20.23
CA ARG A 135 -17.63 10.42 -19.93
C ARG A 135 -17.63 9.39 -18.77
N GLY A 136 -16.47 9.00 -18.25
CA GLY A 136 -16.32 8.11 -17.10
C GLY A 136 -15.70 8.76 -15.86
N ILE A 137 -15.26 10.02 -15.94
CA ILE A 137 -14.67 10.75 -14.81
C ILE A 137 -15.80 11.51 -14.15
N THR A 138 -16.44 10.90 -13.15
CA THR A 138 -17.38 11.63 -12.32
C THR A 138 -16.62 12.71 -11.55
N PRO A 139 -17.02 13.99 -11.63
CA PRO A 139 -16.50 15.01 -10.71
C PRO A 139 -16.66 14.48 -9.29
N PHE A 140 -15.64 14.65 -8.45
CA PHE A 140 -15.68 14.25 -7.04
C PHE A 140 -16.70 15.13 -6.32
N LYS A 141 -17.99 14.82 -6.46
CA LYS A 141 -19.06 15.44 -5.69
C LYS A 141 -19.02 14.80 -4.31
N ASP A 142 -18.86 15.65 -3.31
CA ASP A 142 -18.91 15.34 -1.89
C ASP A 142 -19.75 14.11 -1.58
N ASN A 143 -19.07 13.01 -1.25
CA ASN A 143 -19.71 11.82 -0.74
C ASN A 143 -20.11 12.09 0.72
N SER A 144 -21.19 12.86 0.87
CA SER A 144 -21.95 12.93 2.12
C SER A 144 -22.52 11.54 2.37
N PHE A 145 -21.73 10.71 3.06
CA PHE A 145 -22.15 9.43 3.61
C PHE A 145 -23.33 9.69 4.56
N SER A 146 -24.53 9.68 3.99
CA SER A 146 -25.80 9.80 4.70
C SER A 146 -25.95 8.56 5.57
N SER A 147 -25.63 8.71 6.84
CA SER A 147 -25.90 7.71 7.87
C SER A 147 -27.38 7.82 8.23
N ALA A 148 -28.25 7.13 7.49
CA ALA A 148 -29.65 6.95 7.89
C ALA A 148 -29.81 5.59 8.58
N PRO A 149 -30.45 5.50 9.77
CA PRO A 149 -30.62 4.25 10.48
C PRO A 149 -31.73 3.39 9.82
N GLU A 150 -31.47 2.09 9.66
CA GLU A 150 -32.47 1.08 9.29
C GLU A 150 -33.48 0.92 10.44
N GLU A 151 -34.67 1.51 10.30
CA GLU A 151 -35.84 1.06 11.07
C GLU A 151 -36.32 -0.28 10.50
N ARG A 152 -35.91 -1.38 11.15
CA ARG A 152 -36.47 -2.70 10.91
C ARG A 152 -37.79 -2.82 11.66
N GLY A 153 -38.89 -2.77 10.92
CA GLY A 153 -40.24 -2.93 11.42
C GLY A 153 -40.44 -4.24 12.19
N GLN A 154 -40.93 -4.10 13.42
CA GLN A 154 -41.63 -5.14 14.16
C GLN A 154 -43.10 -5.10 13.75
N GLN A 155 -43.63 -6.20 13.24
CA GLN A 155 -45.04 -6.61 13.26
C GLN A 155 -45.00 -8.14 13.11
N SER A 156 -45.13 -8.87 14.23
CA SER A 156 -46.38 -9.40 14.82
C SER A 156 -47.01 -10.49 13.96
#